data_AF-A0A7S0X1J1-F1
#
_entry.id   AF-A0A7S0X1J1-F1
#
_cell.length_a   1.000
_cell.length_b   1.000
_cell.length_c   1.000
_cell.angle_alpha   90.00
_cell.angle_beta   90.00
_cell.angle_gamma   90.00
#
_symmetry.space_group_name_H-M   'P 1'
#
loop_
_entity.id
_entity.type
_entity.pdbx_description
1 polymer ?
#
loop_
_entity_poly.entity_id
_entity_poly.type
_entity_poly.pdbx_seq_one_letter_code
_entity_poly.pdbx_strand_id
1 'polypeptide(L)'
;AGPGSKVVVGGRRATLCVSSQIGCQMGCTFCATGTMGLKGNLSEGEVVEQLVHASAVARVRNIVFMGMGEPLTNYEAVVGAVRCMTHPQLWGLARRHVTLSTVGVIPRIKSLGTDLPGISLALSLHAPTQELRATIVPS
;
A
#
# COMPACT_ATOMS: atom_id res chain seq x y z
N ALA A 1 14.32 -8.62 -4.18
CA ALA A 1 13.19 -7.70 -4.41
C ALA A 1 12.38 -8.25 -5.57
N GLY A 2 11.13 -8.67 -5.33
CA GLY A 2 10.24 -9.12 -6.40
C GLY A 2 9.79 -7.96 -7.29
N PRO A 3 9.24 -8.24 -8.49
CA PRO A 3 8.77 -7.20 -9.42
C PRO A 3 7.69 -6.35 -8.73
N GLY A 4 7.99 -5.06 -8.48
CA GLY A 4 7.04 -4.09 -7.91
C GLY A 4 7.32 -3.64 -6.47
N SER A 5 8.23 -4.29 -5.74
CA SER A 5 8.67 -3.84 -4.39
C SER A 5 9.95 -2.99 -4.47
N LYS A 6 10.00 -1.85 -3.78
CA LYS A 6 11.18 -0.95 -3.79
C LYS A 6 11.58 -0.51 -2.39
N VAL A 7 12.85 -0.69 -2.05
CA VAL A 7 13.44 -0.10 -0.83
C VAL A 7 14.09 1.23 -1.17
N VAL A 8 13.73 2.27 -0.42
CA VAL A 8 14.37 3.60 -0.49
C VAL A 8 15.11 3.84 0.82
N VAL A 9 16.41 4.06 0.73
CA VAL A 9 17.28 4.35 1.89
C VAL A 9 17.58 5.84 1.91
N GLY A 10 17.16 6.53 2.96
CA GLY A 10 17.38 7.96 3.18
C GLY A 10 17.94 8.22 4.57
N GLY A 11 19.24 8.52 4.66
CA GLY A 11 19.93 8.70 5.94
C GLY A 11 19.81 7.45 6.83
N ARG A 12 19.30 7.61 8.06
CA ARG A 12 19.08 6.49 9.02
C ARG A 12 17.77 5.71 8.82
N ARG A 13 17.00 6.00 7.77
CA ARG A 13 15.66 5.40 7.53
C ARG A 13 15.65 4.60 6.23
N ALA A 14 15.14 3.36 6.32
CA ALA A 14 14.79 2.56 5.15
C ALA A 14 13.26 2.43 5.08
N THR A 15 12.70 2.82 3.94
CA THR A 15 11.28 2.74 3.63
C THR A 15 11.06 1.72 2.53
N LEU A 16 10.16 0.78 2.77
CA LEU A 16 9.74 -0.20 1.77
C LEU A 16 8.40 0.24 1.17
N CYS A 17 8.40 0.38 -0.16
CA CYS A 17 7.21 0.52 -0.97
C CYS A 17 6.68 -0.87 -1.34
N VAL A 18 5.46 -1.19 -0.88
CA VAL A 18 4.82 -2.50 -0.99
C VAL A 18 3.70 -2.45 -2.01
N SER A 19 3.64 -3.47 -2.87
CA SER A 19 2.53 -3.72 -3.79
C SER A 19 1.45 -4.55 -3.10
N SER A 20 0.19 -4.29 -3.45
CA SER A 20 -0.99 -5.01 -2.96
C SER A 20 -1.68 -5.85 -4.05
N GLN A 21 -1.43 -5.56 -5.32
CA GLN A 21 -2.04 -6.23 -6.47
C GLN A 21 -1.04 -6.32 -7.62
N ILE A 22 -1.34 -7.16 -8.61
CA ILE A 22 -0.65 -7.16 -9.91
C ILE A 22 -1.50 -6.31 -10.87
N GLY A 23 -1.00 -5.12 -11.21
CA GLY A 23 -1.77 -4.10 -11.92
C GLY A 23 -2.75 -3.37 -11.00
N CYS A 24 -3.65 -2.57 -11.56
CA CYS A 24 -4.62 -1.79 -10.79
C CYS A 24 -5.87 -1.47 -11.64
N GLN A 25 -7.06 -1.63 -11.07
CA GLN A 25 -8.34 -1.34 -11.75
C GLN A 25 -8.79 0.13 -11.63
N MET A 26 -8.09 0.95 -10.84
CA MET A 26 -8.53 2.34 -10.59
C MET A 26 -8.37 3.27 -11.81
N GLY A 27 -7.62 2.85 -12.83
CA GLY A 27 -7.57 3.54 -14.13
C GLY A 27 -6.97 4.95 -14.09
N CYS A 28 -6.18 5.28 -13.06
CA CYS A 28 -5.53 6.59 -12.95
C CYS A 28 -4.66 6.86 -14.18
N THR A 29 -4.92 7.96 -14.90
CA THR A 29 -4.33 8.20 -16.23
C THR A 29 -2.83 8.49 -16.20
N PHE A 30 -2.33 8.99 -15.07
CA PHE A 30 -0.91 9.23 -14.83
C PHE A 30 -0.16 7.97 -14.32
N CYS A 31 -0.88 6.90 -13.99
CA CYS A 31 -0.32 5.74 -13.30
C CYS A 31 -0.07 4.59 -14.29
N ALA A 32 1.19 4.18 -14.45
CA ALA A 32 1.56 3.09 -15.35
C ALA A 32 0.86 1.76 -14.99
N THR A 33 0.59 1.49 -13.71
CA THR A 33 -0.15 0.28 -13.30
C THR A 33 -1.65 0.40 -13.55
N GLY A 34 -2.20 1.62 -13.58
CA GLY A 34 -3.59 1.88 -13.94
C GLY A 34 -3.88 1.56 -15.42
N THR A 35 -2.92 1.79 -16.31
CA THR A 35 -3.07 1.49 -17.75
C THR A 35 -2.93 0.00 -18.08
N MET A 36 -2.32 -0.79 -17.20
CA MET A 36 -2.18 -2.25 -17.36
C MET A 36 -3.48 -3.02 -17.05
N GLY A 37 -4.42 -2.38 -16.35
CA GLY A 37 -5.59 -3.03 -15.74
C GLY A 37 -5.22 -3.94 -14.57
N LEU A 38 -6.23 -4.47 -13.87
CA LEU A 38 -6.02 -5.44 -12.78
C LEU A 38 -5.82 -6.85 -13.36
N LYS A 39 -4.75 -7.52 -12.91
CA LYS A 39 -4.48 -8.93 -13.22
C LYS A 39 -4.83 -9.85 -12.06
N GLY A 40 -4.69 -9.38 -10.82
CA GLY A 40 -5.05 -10.15 -9.64
C GLY A 40 -4.63 -9.48 -8.33
N ASN A 41 -5.19 -9.98 -7.23
CA ASN A 41 -4.81 -9.59 -5.88
C ASN A 41 -3.61 -10.41 -5.41
N LEU A 42 -2.72 -9.79 -4.65
CA LEU A 42 -1.70 -10.53 -3.91
C LEU A 42 -2.34 -11.12 -2.65
N SER A 43 -1.96 -12.35 -2.31
CA SER A 43 -2.26 -12.95 -1.02
C SER A 43 -1.54 -12.21 0.11
N GLU A 44 -2.00 -12.42 1.35
CA GLU A 44 -1.31 -11.89 2.54
C GLU A 44 0.18 -12.28 2.56
N GLY A 45 0.48 -13.55 2.23
CA GLY A 45 1.84 -14.07 2.17
C GLY A 45 2.71 -13.34 1.15
N GLU A 46 2.20 -13.09 -0.05
CA GLU A 46 2.93 -12.35 -1.11
C GLU A 46 3.15 -10.87 -0.74
N VAL A 47 2.25 -10.26 0.03
CA VAL A 47 2.45 -8.91 0.57
C VAL A 47 3.54 -8.91 1.64
N VAL A 48 3.52 -9.87 2.57
CA VAL A 48 4.52 -10.00 3.64
C VAL A 48 5.90 -10.40 3.10
N GLU A 49 5.95 -11.25 2.08
CA GLU A 49 7.18 -11.70 1.43
C GLU A 49 8.03 -10.53 0.91
N GLN A 50 7.39 -9.45 0.43
CA GLN A 50 8.11 -8.24 0.00
C GLN A 50 8.94 -7.64 1.15
N LEU A 51 8.43 -7.69 2.39
CA LEU A 51 9.17 -7.25 3.58
C LEU A 51 10.29 -8.23 3.95
N VAL A 52 10.07 -9.53 3.83
CA VAL A 52 11.10 -10.56 4.07
C VAL A 52 12.31 -10.29 3.16
N HIS A 53 12.09 -10.16 1.85
CA HIS A 53 13.15 -9.89 0.88
C HIS A 53 13.81 -8.53 1.10
N ALA A 54 13.04 -7.50 1.44
CA ALA A 54 13.58 -6.17 1.71
C ALA A 54 14.45 -6.14 2.97
N SER A 55 14.09 -6.92 3.99
CA SER A 55 14.82 -7.00 5.26
C SER A 55 16.21 -7.63 5.11
N ALA A 56 16.42 -8.45 4.09
CA ALA A 56 17.74 -8.97 3.73
C ALA A 56 18.68 -7.90 3.15
N VAL A 57 18.14 -6.80 2.61
CA VAL A 57 18.91 -5.72 1.99
C VAL A 57 19.15 -4.56 2.97
N ALA A 58 18.14 -4.20 3.76
CA ALA A 58 18.24 -3.10 4.71
C ALA A 58 17.30 -3.31 5.90
N ARG A 59 17.61 -2.67 7.03
CA ARG A 59 16.72 -2.66 8.21
C ARG A 59 15.51 -1.75 7.96
N VAL A 60 14.47 -2.30 7.33
CA VAL A 60 13.22 -1.61 7.04
C VAL A 60 12.49 -1.28 8.34
N ARG A 61 12.09 -0.01 8.50
CA ARG A 61 11.29 0.46 9.64
C ARG A 61 10.04 1.23 9.25
N ASN A 62 9.89 1.55 7.96
CA ASN A 62 8.74 2.27 7.42
C ASN A 62 8.19 1.50 6.22
N ILE A 63 6.86 1.37 6.17
CA ILE A 63 6.13 0.65 5.12
C ILE A 63 5.16 1.65 4.49
N VAL A 64 5.16 1.71 3.16
CA VAL A 64 4.17 2.49 2.41
C VAL A 64 3.52 1.59 1.37
N PHE A 65 2.18 1.53 1.37
CA PHE A 65 1.41 0.86 0.33
C PHE A 65 1.19 1.82 -0.84
N MET A 66 2.27 2.05 -1.59
CA MET A 66 2.31 2.91 -2.79
C MET A 66 2.94 2.18 -3.99
N GLY A 67 3.02 0.85 -3.92
CA GLY A 67 3.46 0.01 -5.03
C GLY A 67 2.35 -0.19 -6.04
N MET A 68 2.26 -1.39 -6.61
CA MET A 68 1.19 -1.76 -7.53
C MET A 68 -0.13 -2.01 -6.78
N GLY A 69 -1.24 -1.51 -7.32
CA GLY A 69 -2.61 -1.79 -6.83
C GLY A 69 -3.23 -0.72 -5.93
N GLU A 70 -4.53 -0.87 -5.69
CA GLU A 70 -5.29 -0.12 -4.69
C GLU A 70 -5.50 -0.99 -3.44
N PRO A 71 -4.79 -0.71 -2.33
CA PRO A 71 -4.79 -1.55 -1.14
C PRO A 71 -6.19 -1.78 -0.56
N LEU A 72 -7.09 -0.79 -0.63
CA LEU A 72 -8.44 -0.94 -0.09
C LEU A 72 -9.35 -1.84 -0.93
N THR A 73 -8.97 -2.16 -2.18
CA THR A 73 -9.65 -3.16 -3.00
C THR A 73 -9.12 -4.59 -2.78
N ASN A 74 -7.96 -4.73 -2.12
CA ASN A 74 -7.41 -6.00 -1.64
C ASN A 74 -7.40 -6.05 -0.10
N TYR A 75 -8.55 -5.73 0.51
CA TYR A 75 -8.63 -5.35 1.92
C TYR A 75 -8.15 -6.42 2.90
N GLU A 76 -8.69 -7.64 2.82
CA GLU A 76 -8.40 -8.70 3.81
C GLU A 76 -6.92 -9.07 3.83
N ALA A 77 -6.32 -9.27 2.64
CA ALA A 77 -4.90 -9.60 2.52
C ALA A 77 -4.00 -8.48 3.04
N VAL A 78 -4.36 -7.21 2.75
CA VAL A 78 -3.61 -6.05 3.26
C VAL A 78 -3.75 -5.93 4.78
N VAL A 79 -4.94 -6.14 5.34
CA VAL A 79 -5.15 -6.08 6.79
C VAL A 79 -4.38 -7.18 7.52
N GLY A 80 -4.44 -8.42 7.02
CA GLY A 80 -3.64 -9.54 7.53
C GLY A 80 -2.14 -9.22 7.50
N ALA A 81 -1.65 -8.73 6.36
CA ALA A 81 -0.25 -8.37 6.20
C ALA A 81 0.19 -7.26 7.17
N VAL A 82 -0.60 -6.19 7.33
CA VAL A 82 -0.27 -5.12 8.29
C VAL A 82 -0.29 -5.63 9.73
N ARG A 83 -1.24 -6.50 10.09
CA ARG A 83 -1.27 -7.14 11.42
C ARG A 83 0.00 -7.97 11.63
N CYS A 84 0.41 -8.77 10.66
CA CYS A 84 1.64 -9.54 10.69
C CYS A 84 2.89 -8.63 10.87
N MET A 85 2.99 -7.57 10.06
CA MET A 85 4.10 -6.61 10.11
C MET A 85 4.20 -5.83 11.43
N THR A 86 3.07 -5.57 12.08
CA THR A 86 2.99 -4.79 13.33
C THR A 86 2.94 -5.66 14.59
N HIS A 87 2.82 -6.99 14.45
CA HIS A 87 2.73 -7.90 15.57
C HIS A 87 4.03 -7.91 16.38
N PRO A 88 4.01 -7.72 17.71
CA PRO A 88 5.23 -7.61 18.53
C PRO A 88 6.14 -8.83 18.52
N GLN A 89 5.56 -10.02 18.35
CA GLN A 89 6.32 -11.29 18.29
C GLN A 89 6.82 -11.63 16.87
N LEU A 90 6.42 -10.85 15.85
CA LEU A 90 6.86 -11.02 14.47
C LEU A 90 7.83 -9.88 14.13
N TRP A 91 7.43 -8.92 13.29
CA TRP A 91 8.30 -7.79 12.90
C TRP A 91 8.28 -6.63 13.90
N GLY A 92 7.20 -6.47 14.67
CA GLY A 92 7.09 -5.42 15.69
C GLY A 92 7.21 -4.00 15.15
N LEU A 93 6.80 -3.74 13.90
CA LEU A 93 6.81 -2.38 13.37
C LEU A 93 5.80 -1.51 14.10
N ALA A 94 6.20 -0.28 14.45
CA ALA A 94 5.29 0.69 15.02
C ALA A 94 4.22 1.06 13.99
N ARG A 95 2.93 0.95 14.35
CA ARG A 95 1.80 1.20 13.44
C ARG A 95 1.89 2.54 12.71
N ARG A 96 2.32 3.60 13.40
CA ARG A 96 2.55 4.94 12.82
C ARG A 96 3.55 4.99 11.65
N HIS A 97 4.43 3.99 11.52
CA HIS A 97 5.38 3.89 10.40
C HIS A 97 4.83 3.06 9.22
N VAL A 98 3.61 2.57 9.33
CA VAL A 98 2.88 1.93 8.23
C VAL A 98 1.92 2.98 7.67
N THR A 99 2.02 3.25 6.37
CA THR A 99 1.15 4.18 5.66
C THR A 99 0.40 3.43 4.57
N LEU A 100 -0.92 3.47 4.61
CA LEU A 100 -1.77 2.96 3.53
C LEU A 100 -2.18 4.13 2.64
N SER A 101 -1.94 4.01 1.33
CA SER A 101 -2.41 4.98 0.34
C SER A 101 -3.69 4.47 -0.32
N THR A 102 -4.63 5.36 -0.59
CA THR A 102 -5.86 5.02 -1.34
C THR A 102 -6.28 6.16 -2.25
N VAL A 103 -6.91 5.84 -3.38
CA VAL A 103 -7.58 6.82 -4.25
C VAL A 103 -8.93 7.28 -3.72
N GLY A 104 -9.49 6.62 -2.69
CA GLY A 104 -10.70 7.09 -2.01
C GLY A 104 -11.84 6.07 -1.90
N VAL A 105 -11.56 4.82 -1.53
CA VAL A 105 -12.60 3.79 -1.31
C VAL A 105 -13.31 4.02 0.04
N ILE A 106 -14.25 4.98 0.08
CA ILE A 106 -14.86 5.52 1.31
C ILE A 106 -15.35 4.45 2.31
N PRO A 107 -16.10 3.41 1.91
CA PRO A 107 -16.56 2.40 2.86
C PRO A 107 -15.40 1.67 3.55
N ARG A 108 -14.33 1.36 2.80
CA ARG A 108 -13.15 0.66 3.31
C ARG A 108 -12.26 1.56 4.16
N ILE A 109 -12.24 2.88 3.92
CA ILE A 109 -11.57 3.86 4.80
C ILE A 109 -12.20 3.82 6.19
N LYS A 110 -13.53 3.75 6.29
CA LYS A 110 -14.21 3.65 7.58
C LYS A 110 -13.85 2.35 8.32
N SER A 111 -13.89 1.22 7.63
CA SER A 111 -13.47 -0.07 8.21
C SER A 111 -12.01 -0.03 8.67
N LEU A 112 -11.12 0.58 7.89
CA LEU A 112 -9.68 0.68 8.20
C LEU A 112 -9.41 1.36 9.55
N GLY A 113 -10.17 2.41 9.88
CA GLY A 113 -10.04 3.11 11.16
C GLY A 113 -10.30 2.21 12.37
N THR A 114 -11.18 1.22 12.22
CA THR A 114 -11.51 0.23 13.25
C THR A 114 -10.54 -0.96 13.24
N ASP A 115 -10.21 -1.47 12.05
CA ASP A 115 -9.47 -2.73 11.89
C ASP A 115 -7.96 -2.60 12.06
N LEU A 116 -7.41 -1.41 11.77
CA LEU A 116 -5.99 -1.07 11.86
C LEU A 116 -5.76 0.29 12.53
N PRO A 117 -6.14 0.46 13.82
CA PRO A 117 -6.01 1.74 14.49
C PRO A 117 -4.54 2.15 14.65
N GLY A 118 -4.25 3.42 14.34
CA GLY A 118 -2.93 4.03 14.54
C GLY A 118 -1.95 3.87 13.38
N ILE A 119 -2.38 3.35 12.23
CA ILE A 119 -1.64 3.48 10.98
C ILE A 119 -1.87 4.87 10.36
N SER A 120 -0.96 5.29 9.48
CA SER A 120 -1.12 6.52 8.71
C SER A 120 -1.94 6.24 7.44
N LEU A 121 -2.83 7.17 7.07
CA LEU A 121 -3.61 7.13 5.83
C LEU A 121 -3.14 8.26 4.92
N ALA A 122 -2.79 7.92 3.67
CA ALA A 122 -2.54 8.88 2.60
C ALA A 122 -3.68 8.82 1.59
N LEU A 123 -4.18 10.00 1.18
CA LEU A 123 -5.24 10.12 0.18
C LEU A 123 -4.67 10.67 -1.13
N SER A 124 -4.79 9.89 -2.20
CA SER A 124 -4.36 10.27 -3.54
C SER A 124 -5.41 11.15 -4.22
N LEU A 125 -5.40 12.46 -3.91
CA LEU A 125 -6.39 13.43 -4.41
C LEU A 125 -6.20 13.84 -5.88
N HIS A 126 -5.00 14.30 -6.24
CA HIS A 126 -4.57 14.71 -7.59
C HIS A 126 -5.34 15.83 -8.31
N ALA A 127 -6.43 16.37 -7.75
CA ALA A 127 -7.09 17.57 -8.24
C ALA A 127 -7.85 18.33 -7.14
N PRO A 128 -8.04 19.65 -7.26
CA PRO A 128 -8.81 20.46 -6.30
C PRO A 128 -10.34 20.40 -6.50
N THR A 129 -10.83 19.96 -7.67
CA THR A 129 -12.27 19.83 -7.96
C THR A 129 -12.60 18.41 -8.42
N GLN A 130 -13.85 17.99 -8.24
CA GLN A 130 -14.29 16.64 -8.61
C GLN A 130 -14.30 16.43 -10.12
N GLU A 131 -14.66 17.45 -10.89
CA GLU A 131 -14.72 17.41 -12.35
C GLU A 131 -13.32 17.15 -12.92
N LEU A 132 -12.31 17.84 -12.41
CA LEU A 132 -10.93 17.62 -12.82
C LEU A 132 -10.38 16.31 -12.25
N ARG A 133 -10.76 15.94 -11.02
CA ARG A 133 -10.34 14.65 -10.44
C ARG A 133 -10.81 13.50 -11.32
N ALA A 134 -12.06 13.52 -11.79
CA ALA A 134 -12.63 12.44 -12.61
C ALA A 134 -11.90 12.23 -13.94
N THR A 135 -11.19 13.23 -14.49
CA THR A 135 -10.39 13.05 -15.72
C THR A 135 -9.01 12.43 -15.44
N ILE A 136 -8.51 12.52 -14.20
CA ILE A 136 -7.17 12.08 -13.79
C ILE A 136 -7.25 10.74 -13.02
N VAL A 137 -8.22 10.62 -12.13
CA VAL A 137 -8.56 9.48 -11.27
C VAL A 137 -10.04 9.17 -11.53
N PRO A 138 -10.35 8.31 -12.53
CA PRO A 138 -11.73 8.08 -13.00
C PRO A 138 -12.65 7.35 -12.01
N SER A 139 -12.07 6.80 -10.95
CA SER A 139 -12.72 5.94 -9.97
C SER A 139 -13.16 6.66 -8.69
#